data_AF-A0A183B525-F1
#
_entry.id   AF-A0A183B525-F1
#
_cell.length_a   1.000
_cell.length_b   1.000
_cell.length_c   1.000
_cell.angle_alpha   90.00
_cell.angle_beta   90.00
_cell.angle_gamma   90.00
#
_symmetry.space_group_name_H-M   'P 1'
#
loop_
_entity.id
_entity.type
_entity.pdbx_description
1 polymer ?
#
loop_
_entity_poly.entity_id
_entity_poly.type
_entity_poly.pdbx_seq_one_letter_code
_entity_poly.pdbx_strand_id
1 'polypeptide(L)'
;MRKPKGPKLSLVFDEDKRREYLTGFRKRKLERKKKGRELAQAKLAEEIRAVKMKYREAARKRLAGLGLADFMEDNNLDTVVAQEERIVGDRKVTFEHIDLSNSHYFMGSNKADIQPQILPDVIEKPSMSLKAALKMNPSKKKLRNRGMVKKRHGAHSRTTAKKKRR
;
A
#
# COMPACT_ATOMS: atom_id res chain seq x y z
N MET A 1 -70.38 5.95 -25.91
CA MET A 1 -69.47 6.77 -26.74
C MET A 1 -68.08 6.15 -26.72
N ARG A 2 -67.42 5.95 -27.87
CA ARG A 2 -66.06 5.39 -27.95
C ARG A 2 -65.05 6.44 -27.48
N LYS A 3 -64.16 6.09 -26.53
CA LYS A 3 -63.07 6.98 -26.10
C LYS A 3 -62.16 7.29 -27.29
N PRO A 4 -61.73 8.56 -27.47
CA PRO A 4 -60.82 8.90 -28.56
C PRO A 4 -59.51 8.12 -28.41
N LYS A 5 -59.02 7.56 -29.51
CA LYS A 5 -57.71 6.88 -29.53
C LYS A 5 -56.64 7.92 -29.21
N GLY A 6 -55.81 7.63 -28.21
CA GLY A 6 -54.69 8.49 -27.84
C GLY A 6 -53.70 8.70 -29.00
N PRO A 7 -52.91 9.77 -28.96
CA PRO A 7 -51.93 10.07 -30.00
C PRO A 7 -50.92 8.92 -30.17
N LYS A 8 -50.49 8.70 -31.42
CA LYS A 8 -49.50 7.66 -31.74
C LYS A 8 -48.13 8.09 -31.21
N LEU A 9 -47.48 7.23 -30.44
CA LEU A 9 -46.11 7.46 -29.96
C LEU A 9 -45.12 7.28 -31.12
N SER A 10 -44.45 8.35 -31.54
CA SER A 10 -43.36 8.28 -32.52
C SER A 10 -42.02 8.14 -31.80
N LEU A 11 -41.33 7.03 -32.06
CA LEU A 11 -40.02 6.76 -31.50
C LEU A 11 -38.96 7.13 -32.53
N VAL A 12 -38.41 8.34 -32.41
CA VAL A 12 -37.35 8.86 -33.29
C VAL A 12 -36.02 8.67 -32.57
N PHE A 13 -35.07 8.05 -33.25
CA PHE A 13 -33.72 7.89 -32.73
C PHE A 13 -32.87 9.11 -33.12
N ASP A 14 -32.08 9.60 -32.17
CA ASP A 14 -30.95 10.47 -32.50
C ASP A 14 -29.98 9.71 -33.39
N GLU A 15 -29.79 10.17 -34.61
CA GLU A 15 -28.91 9.53 -35.58
C GLU A 15 -27.47 9.46 -35.08
N ASP A 16 -27.00 10.50 -34.38
CA ASP A 16 -25.63 10.57 -33.86
C ASP A 16 -25.40 9.54 -32.76
N LYS A 17 -26.33 9.43 -31.81
CA LYS A 17 -26.30 8.39 -30.77
C LYS A 17 -26.40 6.99 -31.38
N ARG A 18 -27.20 6.83 -32.45
CA ARG A 18 -27.29 5.56 -33.20
C ARG A 18 -25.97 5.22 -33.88
N ARG A 19 -25.32 6.18 -34.54
CA ARG A 19 -24.01 6.00 -35.19
C ARG A 19 -22.93 5.65 -34.17
N GLU A 20 -22.88 6.35 -33.04
CA GLU A 20 -21.95 6.04 -31.96
C GLU A 20 -22.24 4.67 -31.34
N TYR A 21 -23.51 4.31 -31.17
CA TYR A 21 -23.88 2.98 -30.71
C TYR A 21 -23.40 1.89 -31.69
N LEU A 22 -23.65 2.04 -32.98
CA LEU A 22 -23.31 1.01 -33.98
C LEU A 22 -21.82 0.94 -34.32
N THR A 23 -21.06 2.04 -34.21
CA THR A 23 -19.63 2.04 -34.57
C THR A 23 -18.69 2.05 -33.36
N GLY A 24 -19.19 2.45 -32.19
CA GLY A 24 -18.42 2.61 -30.95
C GLY A 24 -18.08 1.32 -30.21
N PHE A 25 -18.30 0.13 -30.79
CA PHE A 25 -18.04 -1.16 -30.12
C PHE A 25 -16.61 -1.30 -29.58
N ARG A 26 -15.60 -0.82 -30.33
CA ARG A 26 -14.20 -0.84 -29.89
C ARG A 26 -13.98 0.06 -28.68
N LYS A 27 -14.56 1.27 -28.66
CA LYS A 27 -14.51 2.20 -27.52
C LYS A 27 -15.12 1.54 -26.28
N ARG A 28 -16.35 1.03 -26.38
CA ARG A 28 -17.03 0.33 -25.27
C ARG A 28 -16.29 -0.92 -24.79
N LYS A 29 -15.66 -1.68 -25.70
CA LYS A 29 -14.82 -2.84 -25.32
C LYS A 29 -13.62 -2.40 -24.49
N LEU A 30 -12.97 -1.30 -24.87
CA LEU A 30 -11.84 -0.74 -24.12
C LEU A 30 -12.28 -0.20 -22.77
N GLU A 31 -13.39 0.53 -22.71
CA GLU A 31 -13.99 1.04 -21.46
C GLU A 31 -14.31 -0.10 -20.49
N ARG A 32 -15.00 -1.15 -20.96
CA ARG A 32 -15.28 -2.33 -20.12
C ARG A 32 -13.99 -2.99 -19.62
N LYS A 33 -12.97 -3.10 -20.46
CA LYS A 33 -11.67 -3.64 -20.07
C LYS A 33 -10.97 -2.75 -19.04
N LYS A 34 -11.06 -1.42 -19.18
CA LYS A 34 -10.50 -0.44 -18.24
C LYS A 34 -11.21 -0.54 -16.90
N LYS A 35 -12.54 -0.48 -16.89
CA LYS A 35 -13.38 -0.64 -15.69
C LYS A 35 -13.10 -1.96 -14.97
N GLY A 36 -12.96 -3.06 -15.71
CA GLY A 36 -12.60 -4.36 -15.12
C GLY A 36 -11.23 -4.36 -14.45
N ARG A 37 -10.23 -3.69 -15.06
CA ARG A 37 -8.90 -3.54 -14.46
C ARG A 37 -8.92 -2.65 -13.22
N GLU A 38 -9.61 -1.53 -13.27
CA GLU A 38 -9.73 -0.59 -12.14
C GLU A 38 -10.41 -1.27 -10.94
N LEU A 39 -11.51 -1.99 -11.17
CA LEU A 39 -12.19 -2.75 -10.11
C LEU A 39 -11.30 -3.84 -9.50
N ALA A 40 -10.53 -4.55 -10.34
CA ALA A 40 -9.60 -5.56 -9.83
C ALA A 40 -8.46 -4.93 -9.01
N GLN A 41 -7.94 -3.78 -9.44
CA GLN A 41 -6.89 -3.05 -8.72
C GLN A 41 -7.40 -2.48 -7.40
N ALA A 42 -8.63 -1.95 -7.37
CA ALA A 42 -9.26 -1.44 -6.15
C ALA A 42 -9.42 -2.54 -5.10
N LYS A 43 -9.99 -3.69 -5.49
CA LYS A 43 -10.12 -4.87 -4.61
C LYS A 43 -8.78 -5.34 -4.05
N LEU A 44 -7.77 -5.44 -4.91
CA LEU A 44 -6.42 -5.82 -4.50
C LEU A 44 -5.84 -4.81 -3.48
N ALA A 45 -6.00 -3.51 -3.74
CA ALA A 45 -5.53 -2.47 -2.83
C ALA A 45 -6.22 -2.53 -1.45
N GLU A 46 -7.52 -2.80 -1.42
CA GLU A 46 -8.30 -3.01 -0.19
C GLU A 46 -7.80 -4.24 0.59
N GLU A 47 -7.59 -5.37 -0.08
CA GLU A 47 -7.02 -6.58 0.53
C GLU A 47 -5.63 -6.30 1.12
N ILE A 48 -4.75 -5.61 0.40
CA ILE A 48 -3.41 -5.22 0.90
C ILE A 48 -3.54 -4.32 2.13
N ARG A 49 -4.43 -3.33 2.11
CA ARG A 49 -4.67 -2.42 3.23
C ARG A 49 -5.15 -3.20 4.45
N ALA A 50 -6.11 -4.10 4.28
CA ALA A 50 -6.63 -4.94 5.35
C ALA A 50 -5.53 -5.81 5.98
N VAL A 51 -4.68 -6.44 5.17
CA VAL A 51 -3.53 -7.21 5.67
C VAL A 51 -2.57 -6.31 6.44
N LYS A 52 -2.17 -5.15 5.90
CA LYS A 52 -1.26 -4.23 6.59
C LYS A 52 -1.83 -3.73 7.92
N MET A 53 -3.12 -3.41 7.97
CA MET A 53 -3.80 -2.96 9.19
C MET A 53 -3.77 -4.03 10.27
N LYS A 54 -4.11 -5.29 9.93
CA LYS A 54 -4.03 -6.42 10.87
C LYS A 54 -2.63 -6.59 11.49
N TYR A 55 -1.58 -6.45 10.68
CA TYR A 55 -0.20 -6.53 11.18
C TYR A 55 0.20 -5.33 12.05
N ARG A 56 -0.27 -4.12 11.71
CA ARG A 56 -0.04 -2.91 12.52
C ARG A 56 -0.75 -3.01 13.87
N GLU A 57 -1.99 -3.49 13.89
CA GLU A 57 -2.75 -3.72 15.11
C GLU A 57 -2.09 -4.79 15.98
N ALA A 58 -1.66 -5.91 15.38
CA ALA A 58 -0.90 -6.92 16.11
C ALA A 58 0.39 -6.35 16.71
N ALA A 59 1.12 -5.51 15.97
CA ALA A 59 2.32 -4.82 16.47
C ALA A 59 2.01 -3.85 17.62
N ARG A 60 0.93 -3.05 17.50
CA ARG A 60 0.48 -2.15 18.57
C ARG A 60 0.11 -2.90 19.84
N LYS A 61 -0.62 -4.03 19.72
CA LYS A 61 -0.95 -4.89 20.86
C LYS A 61 0.31 -5.44 21.53
N ARG A 62 1.33 -5.83 20.74
CA ARG A 62 2.63 -6.24 21.30
C ARG A 62 3.27 -5.12 22.08
N LEU A 63 3.31 -3.92 21.50
CA LEU A 63 3.95 -2.75 22.11
C LEU A 63 3.25 -2.34 23.41
N ALA A 64 1.92 -2.33 23.43
CA ALA A 64 1.15 -2.05 24.63
C ALA A 64 1.42 -3.08 25.75
N GLY A 65 1.58 -4.37 25.40
CA GLY A 65 1.92 -5.43 26.35
C GLY A 65 3.36 -5.34 26.89
N LEU A 66 4.26 -4.62 26.21
CA LEU A 66 5.64 -4.43 26.63
C LEU A 66 5.80 -3.33 27.68
N GLY A 67 4.73 -2.58 28.00
CA GLY A 67 4.77 -1.55 29.05
C GLY A 67 5.85 -0.49 28.84
N LEU A 68 6.26 -0.24 27.58
CA LEU A 68 7.23 0.80 27.28
C LEU A 68 6.53 2.14 27.55
N ALA A 69 6.98 2.84 28.61
CA ALA A 69 6.46 4.14 28.97
C ALA A 69 6.45 5.07 27.75
N ASP A 70 5.38 5.86 27.63
CA ASP A 70 5.10 6.74 26.50
C ASP A 70 6.22 7.81 26.39
N PHE A 71 7.31 7.47 25.68
CA PHE A 71 8.50 8.34 25.49
C PHE A 71 8.15 9.70 24.85
N MET A 72 6.92 9.86 24.35
CA MET A 72 6.48 11.02 23.56
C MET A 72 5.64 12.03 24.35
N GLU A 73 5.16 11.72 25.56
CA GLU A 73 4.29 12.64 26.33
C GLU A 73 5.05 13.54 27.32
N ASP A 74 6.28 13.19 27.72
CA ASP A 74 7.05 13.96 28.70
C ASP A 74 7.90 15.06 28.05
N ASN A 75 7.24 16.12 27.56
CA ASN A 75 7.90 17.41 27.30
C ASN A 75 8.04 18.27 28.57
N ASN A 76 7.55 17.80 29.72
CA ASN A 76 7.74 18.48 31.00
C ASN A 76 8.99 17.97 31.68
N LEU A 77 10.09 18.64 31.36
CA LEU A 77 11.41 18.40 31.90
C LEU A 77 11.53 19.03 33.31
N ASP A 78 10.81 18.49 34.30
CA ASP A 78 11.05 18.75 35.74
C ASP A 78 12.37 18.08 36.21
N THR A 79 13.44 18.26 35.43
CA THR A 79 14.78 17.74 35.74
C THR A 79 15.71 18.84 36.24
N VAL A 80 15.39 20.11 36.00
CA VAL A 80 16.16 21.25 36.51
C VAL A 80 15.77 21.47 37.97
N VAL A 81 16.65 21.07 38.88
CA VAL A 81 16.45 21.16 40.34
C VAL A 81 16.82 22.55 40.86
N ALA A 82 17.79 23.21 40.24
CA ALA A 82 18.22 24.55 40.62
C ALA A 82 18.87 25.29 39.44
N GLN A 83 18.77 26.61 39.44
CA GLN A 83 19.51 27.48 38.54
C GLN A 83 20.36 28.46 39.35
N GLU A 84 21.65 28.56 39.01
CA GLU A 84 22.58 29.50 39.64
C GLU A 84 23.12 30.49 38.62
N GLU A 85 23.02 31.78 38.92
CA GLU A 85 23.66 32.82 38.11
C GLU A 85 25.00 33.20 38.70
N ARG A 86 26.06 33.13 37.89
CA ARG A 86 27.38 33.60 38.30
C ARG A 86 27.97 34.50 37.22
N ILE A 87 28.68 35.53 37.68
CA ILE A 87 29.41 36.45 36.82
C ILE A 87 30.83 35.89 36.68
N VAL A 88 31.20 35.48 35.48
CA VAL A 88 32.52 34.95 35.17
C VAL A 88 33.18 35.92 34.19
N GLY A 89 34.11 36.73 34.70
CA GLY A 89 34.68 37.86 33.96
C GLY A 89 33.62 38.93 33.66
N ASP A 90 33.44 39.27 32.39
CA ASP A 90 32.52 40.33 31.94
C ASP A 90 31.13 39.80 31.54
N ARG A 91 30.87 38.49 31.68
CA ARG A 91 29.63 37.85 31.22
C ARG A 91 28.88 37.18 32.37
N LYS A 92 27.56 37.34 32.37
CA LYS A 92 26.66 36.59 33.25
C LYS A 92 26.33 35.25 32.59
N VAL A 93 26.51 34.16 33.35
CA VAL A 93 26.20 32.80 32.91
C VAL A 93 25.26 32.15 33.92
N THR A 94 24.23 31.49 33.41
CA THR A 94 23.25 30.67 34.16
C THR A 94 23.67 29.21 34.12
N PHE A 95 23.85 28.59 35.28
CA PHE A 95 24.13 27.16 35.44
C PHE A 95 22.85 26.44 35.85
N GLU A 96 22.46 25.42 35.11
CA GLU A 96 21.30 24.58 35.43
C GLU A 96 21.79 23.27 36.06
N HIS A 97 21.30 22.97 37.26
CA HIS A 97 21.57 21.71 37.94
C HIS A 97 20.46 20.72 37.60
N ILE A 98 20.82 19.69 36.84
CA ILE A 98 19.89 18.69 36.32
C ILE A 98 20.00 17.42 37.17
N ASP A 99 18.93 17.01 37.85
CA ASP A 99 18.82 15.67 38.45
C ASP A 99 18.02 14.76 37.53
N LEU A 100 18.71 13.76 36.99
CA LEU A 100 18.10 12.79 36.09
C LEU A 100 17.45 11.63 36.84
N SER A 101 17.63 11.49 38.16
CA SER A 101 17.21 10.31 38.93
C SER A 101 15.73 9.94 38.78
N ASN A 102 14.86 10.95 38.64
CA ASN A 102 13.41 10.79 38.43
C ASN A 102 13.01 10.92 36.94
N SER A 103 13.96 11.20 36.05
CA SER A 103 13.69 11.36 34.63
C SER A 103 13.53 10.00 33.94
N HIS A 104 12.80 10.01 32.83
CA HIS A 104 12.69 8.85 31.95
C HIS A 104 14.05 8.35 31.40
N TYR A 105 15.08 9.19 31.45
CA TYR A 105 16.45 8.84 31.03
C TYR A 105 17.23 8.06 32.09
N PHE A 106 16.75 7.96 33.32
CA PHE A 106 17.40 7.18 34.36
C PHE A 106 17.16 5.68 34.16
N MET A 107 18.20 4.99 33.72
CA MET A 107 18.16 3.54 33.48
C MET A 107 18.19 2.70 34.77
N GLY A 108 18.06 3.34 35.95
CA GLY A 108 18.16 2.70 37.25
C GLY A 108 19.60 2.60 37.77
N SER A 109 19.72 2.25 39.05
CA SER A 109 21.02 1.95 39.66
C SER A 109 21.58 0.64 39.10
N ASN A 110 22.88 0.59 38.82
CA ASN A 110 23.55 -0.58 38.27
C ASN A 110 23.53 -1.74 39.29
N LYS A 111 22.52 -2.60 39.21
CA LYS A 111 22.31 -3.77 40.08
C LYS A 111 22.40 -5.01 39.19
N ALA A 112 23.28 -5.94 39.55
CA ALA A 112 23.52 -7.17 38.79
C ALA A 112 22.45 -8.26 39.00
N ASP A 113 21.22 -7.89 39.37
CA ASP A 113 20.14 -8.83 39.63
C ASP A 113 19.43 -9.15 38.31
N ILE A 114 20.08 -9.97 37.49
CA ILE A 114 19.51 -10.52 36.26
C ILE A 114 18.52 -11.63 36.65
N GLN A 115 17.34 -11.23 37.14
CA GLN A 115 16.20 -12.11 37.10
C GLN A 115 15.63 -12.04 35.68
N PRO A 116 15.54 -13.17 34.95
CA PRO A 116 14.94 -13.16 33.63
C PRO A 116 13.48 -12.71 33.79
N GLN A 117 13.19 -11.53 33.26
CA GLN A 117 11.83 -11.03 33.15
C GLN A 117 11.05 -12.09 32.37
N ILE A 118 10.14 -12.82 33.03
CA ILE A 118 9.24 -13.76 32.37
C ILE A 118 8.27 -12.88 31.58
N LEU A 119 8.64 -12.54 30.34
CA LEU A 119 7.71 -11.91 29.42
C LEU A 119 6.54 -12.88 29.22
N PRO A 120 5.28 -12.41 29.26
CA PRO A 120 4.15 -13.26 28.95
C PRO A 120 4.30 -13.78 27.52
N ASP A 121 4.50 -15.10 27.38
CA ASP A 121 4.69 -15.83 26.11
C ASP A 121 3.50 -15.71 25.14
N VAL A 122 2.39 -15.09 25.56
CA VAL A 122 1.10 -15.09 24.87
C VAL A 122 0.90 -13.85 23.99
N ILE A 123 1.96 -13.31 23.39
CA ILE A 123 1.78 -12.32 22.32
C ILE A 123 1.80 -13.04 20.99
N GLU A 124 0.64 -13.60 20.61
CA GLU A 124 0.41 -14.36 19.38
C GLU A 124 1.11 -13.68 18.18
N LYS A 125 2.19 -14.29 17.71
CA LYS A 125 2.90 -13.86 16.50
C LYS A 125 2.05 -14.28 15.30
N PRO A 126 1.83 -13.41 14.29
CA PRO A 126 1.18 -13.85 13.06
C PRO A 126 1.97 -15.03 12.49
N SER A 127 1.27 -16.03 11.98
CA SER A 127 1.87 -17.28 11.51
C SER A 127 2.94 -17.09 10.42
N MET A 128 2.90 -15.98 9.69
CA MET A 128 3.83 -15.65 8.60
C MET A 128 4.27 -14.18 8.65
N SER A 129 5.30 -13.83 7.88
CA SER A 129 5.74 -12.45 7.72
C SER A 129 4.79 -11.64 6.82
N LEU A 130 4.70 -10.33 7.03
CA LEU A 130 3.90 -9.42 6.20
C LEU A 130 4.27 -9.52 4.71
N LYS A 131 5.56 -9.71 4.41
CA LYS A 131 6.04 -9.88 3.03
C LYS A 131 5.51 -11.17 2.38
N ALA A 132 5.49 -12.27 3.14
CA ALA A 132 4.93 -13.54 2.70
C ALA A 132 3.41 -13.47 2.54
N ALA A 133 2.71 -12.82 3.49
CA ALA A 133 1.26 -12.62 3.43
C ALA A 133 0.82 -11.79 2.22
N LEU A 134 1.59 -10.77 1.85
CA LEU A 134 1.35 -9.96 0.65
C LEU A 134 1.82 -10.64 -0.65
N LYS A 135 2.36 -11.86 -0.58
CA LYS A 135 2.94 -12.61 -1.71
C LYS A 135 3.91 -11.76 -2.54
N MET A 136 4.64 -10.86 -1.87
CA MET A 136 5.64 -9.98 -2.44
C MET A 136 6.93 -10.76 -2.70
N ASN A 137 6.83 -11.74 -3.58
CA ASN A 137 7.97 -12.41 -4.18
C ASN A 137 8.28 -11.62 -5.45
N PRO A 138 9.34 -10.78 -5.47
CA PRO A 138 9.87 -10.36 -6.76
C PRO A 138 10.34 -11.65 -7.42
N SER A 139 9.51 -12.25 -8.28
CA SER A 139 9.99 -13.33 -9.10
C SER A 139 11.10 -12.68 -9.90
N LYS A 140 12.36 -12.95 -9.54
CA LYS A 140 13.49 -12.76 -10.43
C LYS A 140 13.26 -13.76 -11.54
N LYS A 141 12.26 -13.51 -12.40
CA LYS A 141 12.13 -14.14 -13.70
C LYS A 141 13.37 -13.66 -14.41
N LYS A 142 14.48 -14.39 -14.24
CA LYS A 142 15.59 -14.35 -15.16
C LYS A 142 14.92 -14.55 -16.51
N LEU A 143 14.83 -13.48 -17.28
CA LEU A 143 14.42 -13.56 -18.67
C LEU A 143 15.43 -14.53 -19.26
N ARG A 144 15.05 -15.82 -19.38
CA ARG A 144 15.79 -16.71 -20.25
C ARG A 144 15.52 -16.11 -21.62
N ASN A 145 16.46 -15.30 -22.09
CA ASN A 145 16.61 -14.96 -23.49
C ASN A 145 16.75 -16.30 -24.21
N ARG A 146 15.63 -16.98 -24.45
CA ARG A 146 15.50 -17.98 -25.49
C ARG A 146 15.65 -17.16 -26.74
N GLY A 147 16.90 -17.05 -27.20
CA GLY A 147 17.27 -16.33 -28.39
C GLY A 147 16.23 -16.64 -29.45
N MET A 148 15.62 -15.58 -29.97
CA MET A 148 14.90 -15.67 -31.22
C MET A 148 15.89 -16.16 -32.27
N VAL A 149 15.94 -17.48 -32.47
CA VAL A 149 16.41 -18.03 -33.72
C VAL A 149 15.41 -17.50 -34.73
N LYS A 150 15.81 -16.41 -35.42
CA LYS A 150 15.12 -15.88 -36.58
C LYS A 150 15.03 -17.03 -37.58
N LYS A 151 13.92 -17.77 -37.61
CA LYS A 151 13.57 -18.60 -38.76
C LYS A 151 13.40 -17.61 -39.92
N ARG A 152 14.44 -17.49 -40.73
CA ARG A 152 14.42 -16.79 -42.00
C ARG A 152 13.32 -17.46 -42.81
N HIS A 153 12.21 -16.77 -43.02
CA HIS A 153 11.24 -17.20 -44.01
C HIS A 153 11.93 -17.09 -45.36
N GLY A 154 12.35 -18.24 -45.90
CA GLY A 154 12.84 -18.36 -47.26
C GLY A 154 11.76 -17.87 -48.20
N ALA A 155 12.14 -16.94 -49.07
CA ALA A 155 11.32 -16.50 -50.17
C ALA A 155 11.07 -17.67 -51.12
N HIS A 156 9.82 -18.14 -51.23
CA HIS A 156 9.40 -18.93 -52.38
C HIS A 156 8.17 -18.29 -53.04
N SER A 157 8.51 -17.58 -54.11
CA SER A 157 7.77 -17.33 -55.35
C SER A 157 6.27 -17.62 -55.36
N ARG A 158 5.51 -16.55 -55.63
CA ARG A 158 4.16 -16.62 -56.16
C ARG A 158 4.22 -17.20 -57.57
N THR A 159 3.75 -18.43 -57.77
CA THR A 159 3.40 -18.95 -59.10
C THR A 159 1.92 -19.27 -59.13
N THR A 160 1.10 -18.27 -59.46
CA THR A 160 -0.32 -18.48 -59.80
C THR A 160 -0.41 -18.93 -61.26
N ALA A 161 -0.31 -20.22 -61.52
CA ALA A 161 -0.66 -20.79 -62.81
C ALA A 161 -2.19 -20.97 -62.90
N LYS A 162 -2.87 -20.03 -63.56
CA LYS A 162 -4.28 -20.19 -63.95
C LYS A 162 -4.35 -21.30 -65.01
N LYS A 163 -4.84 -22.49 -64.62
CA LYS A 163 -5.17 -23.55 -65.57
C LYS A 163 -6.50 -23.22 -66.24
N LYS A 164 -6.43 -22.70 -67.48
CA LYS A 164 -7.57 -22.53 -68.40
C LYS A 164 -8.13 -23.93 -68.68
N ARG A 165 -9.37 -24.21 -68.29
CA ARG A 165 -10.13 -25.37 -68.77
C ARG A 165 -10.80 -24.94 -70.07
N ARG A 166 -10.46 -25.60 -71.17
CA ARG A 166 -11.29 -25.67 -72.38
C ARG A 166 -12.32 -26.78 -72.17
#